data_AF-A0A1G7BIV0-F1
#
_entry.id   AF-A0A1G7BIV0-F1
#
_cell.length_a   1.000
_cell.length_b   1.000
_cell.length_c   1.000
_cell.angle_alpha   90.00
_cell.angle_beta   90.00
_cell.angle_gamma   90.00
#
_symmetry.space_group_name_H-M   'P 1'
#
loop_
_entity.id
_entity.type
_entity.pdbx_description
1 polymer ?
#
loop_
_entity_poly.entity_id
_entity_poly.type
_entity_poly.pdbx_seq_one_letter_code
_entity_poly.pdbx_strand_id
1 'polypeptide(L)'
;MKRSGIITLQFYRLLLIYNVTFTLLPMSLVLLNSGSINTGVFIYSKIVGFMAGVGLHYFSEKKTYFYFRNSGYRVTRIITSAFVIDLSICAIIITVSKLLLYAAAHIKG
;
A
#
# COMPACT_ATOMS: atom_id res chain seq x y z
N MET A 1 -17.71 21.32 -7.93
CA MET A 1 -17.39 19.90 -7.66
C MET A 1 -16.28 19.29 -8.54
N LYS A 2 -16.17 19.63 -9.84
CA LYS A 2 -15.17 19.00 -10.76
C LYS A 2 -13.68 19.19 -10.39
N ARG A 3 -13.28 20.32 -9.78
CA ARG A 3 -11.87 20.58 -9.40
C ARG A 3 -11.38 19.76 -8.20
N SER A 4 -12.27 19.41 -7.27
CA SER A 4 -11.87 18.72 -6.04
C SER A 4 -11.43 17.29 -6.33
N GLY A 5 -12.12 16.59 -7.24
CA GLY A 5 -11.77 15.22 -7.64
C GLY A 5 -10.40 15.09 -8.30
N ILE A 6 -9.96 16.08 -9.07
CA ILE A 6 -8.64 16.06 -9.74
C ILE A 6 -7.51 16.15 -8.71
N ILE A 7 -7.69 16.97 -7.67
CA ILE A 7 -6.71 17.16 -6.60
C ILE A 7 -6.64 15.88 -5.74
N THR A 8 -7.79 15.29 -5.42
CA THR A 8 -7.85 13.98 -4.75
C THR A 8 -7.17 12.90 -5.57
N LEU A 9 -7.40 12.87 -6.88
CA LEU A 9 -6.78 11.88 -7.77
C LEU A 9 -5.26 12.04 -7.87
N GLN A 10 -4.74 13.28 -7.95
CA GLN A 10 -3.29 13.54 -7.98
C GLN A 10 -2.61 13.08 -6.70
N PHE A 11 -3.18 13.44 -5.54
CA PHE A 11 -2.69 13.00 -4.23
C PHE A 11 -2.73 11.47 -4.10
N TYR A 12 -3.85 10.86 -4.52
CA TYR A 12 -4.00 9.41 -4.44
C TYR A 12 -3.07 8.67 -5.39
N ARG A 13 -2.77 9.24 -6.57
CA ARG A 13 -1.91 8.62 -7.57
C ARG A 13 -0.49 8.40 -7.04
N LEU A 14 0.10 9.40 -6.39
CA LEU A 14 1.45 9.28 -5.84
C LEU A 14 1.49 8.25 -4.70
N LEU A 15 0.53 8.32 -3.78
CA LEU A 15 0.38 7.37 -2.67
C LEU A 15 0.18 5.92 -3.17
N LEU A 16 -0.61 5.75 -4.23
CA LEU A 16 -0.90 4.45 -4.84
C LEU A 16 0.35 3.86 -5.50
N ILE A 17 1.14 4.67 -6.22
CA ILE A 17 2.41 4.21 -6.80
C ILE A 17 3.36 3.70 -5.71
N TYR A 18 3.50 4.45 -4.60
CA TYR A 18 4.31 3.99 -3.48
C TYR A 18 3.78 2.70 -2.88
N ASN A 19 2.47 2.61 -2.64
CA ASN A 19 1.86 1.38 -2.09
C ASN A 19 2.06 0.15 -2.97
N VAL A 20 1.96 0.30 -4.28
CA VAL A 20 2.23 -0.78 -5.25
C VAL A 20 3.71 -1.16 -5.25
N THR A 21 4.62 -0.18 -5.13
CA THR A 21 6.05 -0.48 -5.08
C THR A 21 6.40 -1.23 -3.79
N PHE A 22 5.83 -0.82 -2.66
CA PHE A 22 6.01 -1.46 -1.35
C PHE A 22 5.23 -2.78 -1.19
N THR A 23 4.31 -3.15 -2.09
CA THR A 23 3.80 -4.54 -2.15
C THR A 23 4.67 -5.42 -3.03
N LEU A 24 5.08 -4.93 -4.21
CA LEU A 24 5.83 -5.72 -5.18
C LEU A 24 7.24 -6.07 -4.69
N LEU A 25 7.92 -5.13 -4.03
CA LEU A 25 9.30 -5.29 -3.56
C LEU A 25 9.45 -6.39 -2.48
N PRO A 26 8.65 -6.42 -1.39
CA PRO A 26 8.71 -7.54 -0.46
C PRO A 26 8.18 -8.84 -1.07
N MET A 27 7.24 -8.79 -2.01
CA MET A 27 6.75 -9.99 -2.70
C MET A 27 7.87 -10.63 -3.55
N SER A 28 8.64 -9.83 -4.28
CA SER A 28 9.79 -10.32 -5.06
C SER A 28 10.91 -10.83 -4.18
N LEU A 29 11.24 -10.16 -3.07
CA LEU A 29 12.23 -10.63 -2.10
C LEU A 29 11.86 -11.98 -1.47
N VAL A 30 10.58 -12.18 -1.15
CA VAL A 30 10.07 -13.44 -0.59
C VAL A 30 10.13 -14.57 -1.62
N LEU A 31 9.77 -14.29 -2.87
CA LEU A 31 9.87 -15.26 -3.97
C LEU A 31 11.32 -15.69 -4.24
N LEU A 32 12.29 -14.78 -4.12
CA LEU A 32 13.70 -15.06 -4.41
C LEU A 32 14.43 -15.78 -3.27
N ASN A 33 14.09 -15.51 -2.00
CA ASN A 33 14.92 -15.98 -0.88
C ASN A 33 14.54 -17.35 -0.29
N SER A 34 13.27 -17.77 -0.32
CA SER A 34 12.90 -18.93 0.52
C SER A 34 11.72 -19.77 0.05
N GLY A 35 10.95 -19.35 -0.97
CA GLY A 35 9.71 -20.04 -1.38
C GLY A 35 8.60 -20.10 -0.31
N SER A 36 8.90 -19.66 0.92
CA SER A 36 8.00 -19.62 2.06
C SER A 36 7.62 -18.17 2.35
N ILE A 37 6.32 -17.88 2.32
CA ILE A 37 5.79 -16.55 2.61
C ILE A 37 5.72 -16.36 4.12
N ASN A 38 6.78 -15.80 4.71
CA ASN A 38 6.73 -15.36 6.11
C ASN A 38 5.81 -14.14 6.23
N THR A 39 4.59 -14.39 6.69
CA THR A 39 3.51 -13.40 6.75
C THR A 39 3.87 -12.22 7.67
N GLY A 40 4.60 -12.46 8.76
CA GLY A 40 4.99 -11.42 9.70
C GLY A 40 5.96 -10.41 9.09
N VAL A 41 6.98 -10.89 8.38
CA VAL A 41 7.96 -10.04 7.69
C VAL A 41 7.29 -9.21 6.59
N PHE A 42 6.37 -9.83 5.84
CA PHE A 42 5.62 -9.15 4.80
C PHE A 42 4.77 -8.00 5.35
N ILE A 43 3.99 -8.24 6.40
CA ILE A 43 3.17 -7.21 7.05
C ILE A 43 4.06 -6.09 7.62
N TYR A 44 5.15 -6.43 8.31
CA TYR A 44 6.07 -5.43 8.86
C TYR A 44 6.68 -4.55 7.77
N SER A 45 7.17 -5.16 6.69
CA SER A 45 7.72 -4.43 5.54
C SER A 45 6.69 -3.50 4.90
N LYS A 46 5.42 -3.91 4.86
CA LYS A 46 4.31 -3.11 4.32
C LYS A 46 4.00 -1.91 5.19
N ILE A 47 3.97 -2.08 6.52
CA ILE A 47 3.78 -0.97 7.47
C ILE A 47 4.92 0.05 7.35
N VAL A 48 6.17 -0.42 7.37
CA VAL A 48 7.35 0.45 7.24
C VAL A 48 7.37 1.14 5.89
N GLY A 49 7.08 0.42 4.80
CA GLY A 49 6.98 0.98 3.46
C GLY A 49 5.89 2.03 3.32
N PHE A 50 4.70 1.78 3.89
CA PHE A 50 3.62 2.76 3.91
C PHE A 50 4.02 4.02 4.67
N MET A 51 4.62 3.89 5.86
CA MET A 51 5.11 5.02 6.65
C MET A 51 6.18 5.82 5.91
N ALA A 52 7.11 5.14 5.24
CA ALA A 52 8.12 5.77 4.40
C ALA A 52 7.47 6.51 3.23
N GLY A 53 6.50 5.90 2.53
CA GLY A 53 5.75 6.52 1.43
C GLY A 53 4.97 7.76 1.87
N VAL A 54 4.34 7.72 3.05
CA VAL A 54 3.68 8.89 3.65
C VAL A 54 4.69 10.00 3.97
N GLY A 55 5.84 9.66 4.57
CA GLY A 55 6.90 10.62 4.85
C GLY A 55 7.45 11.28 3.59
N LEU A 56 7.71 10.48 2.56
CA LEU A 56 8.18 10.95 1.25
C LEU A 56 7.14 11.84 0.56
N HIS A 57 5.87 11.43 0.60
CA HIS A 57 4.77 12.23 0.08
C HIS A 57 4.64 13.57 0.82
N TYR A 58 4.79 13.57 2.15
CA TYR A 58 4.73 14.79 2.96
C TYR A 58 5.89 15.74 2.64
N PHE A 59 7.09 15.19 2.39
CA PHE A 59 8.26 15.98 2.04
C PHE A 59 8.21 16.52 0.60
N SER A 60 7.78 15.71 -0.36
CA SER A 60 7.79 16.04 -1.79
C SER A 60 6.68 17.01 -2.20
N GLU A 61 5.50 16.93 -1.57
CA GLU A 61 4.32 17.71 -1.99
C GLU A 61 3.78 18.65 -0.90
N LYS A 62 4.65 19.51 -0.37
CA LYS A 62 4.26 20.54 0.62
C LYS A 62 3.11 21.44 0.12
N LYS A 63 3.08 21.73 -1.19
CA LYS A 63 2.03 22.55 -1.82
C LYS A 63 0.67 21.85 -1.79
N THR A 64 0.63 20.56 -2.12
CA THR A 64 -0.60 19.75 -2.12
C THR A 64 -1.19 19.65 -0.71
N TYR A 65 -0.34 19.50 0.30
CA TYR A 65 -0.77 19.52 1.71
C TYR A 65 -1.43 20.85 2.10
N PHE A 66 -0.86 21.98 1.68
CA PHE A 66 -1.46 23.30 1.88
C PHE A 66 -2.82 23.43 1.21
N TYR A 67 -2.98 22.95 -0.02
CA TYR A 67 -4.27 22.99 -0.73
C TYR A 67 -5.36 22.15 -0.03
N PHE A 68 -5.03 20.95 0.45
CA PHE A 68 -5.98 20.12 1.20
C PHE A 68 -6.37 20.75 2.55
N ARG A 69 -5.40 21.33 3.26
CA ARG A 69 -5.67 22.00 4.53
C ARG A 69 -6.55 23.24 4.34
N ASN A 70 -6.29 24.01 3.27
CA ASN A 70 -7.05 25.22 2.96
C ASN A 70 -8.47 24.93 2.43
N SER A 71 -8.73 23.70 1.95
CA SER A 71 -10.06 23.25 1.53
C SER A 71 -10.84 22.53 2.65
N GLY A 72 -10.32 22.56 3.88
CA GLY A 72 -10.99 21.98 5.06
C GLY A 72 -10.89 20.46 5.19
N TYR A 73 -10.13 19.80 4.29
CA TYR A 73 -9.94 18.35 4.34
C TYR A 73 -8.85 17.98 5.36
N ARG A 74 -9.15 16.99 6.21
CA ARG A 74 -8.15 16.38 7.09
C ARG A 74 -7.36 15.33 6.32
N VAL A 75 -6.16 15.71 5.88
CA VAL A 75 -5.22 14.82 5.16
C VAL A 75 -4.93 13.54 5.95
N THR A 76 -4.85 13.63 7.27
CA THR A 76 -4.68 12.47 8.16
C THR A 76 -5.75 11.41 7.94
N ARG A 77 -7.03 11.82 7.79
CA ARG A 77 -8.14 10.88 7.57
C ARG A 77 -8.00 10.15 6.24
N ILE A 78 -7.59 10.86 5.19
CA ILE A 78 -7.37 10.31 3.84
C ILE A 78 -6.23 9.29 3.86
N ILE A 79 -5.13 9.62 4.52
CA ILE A 79 -3.98 8.72 4.68
C ILE A 79 -4.38 7.47 5.47
N THR A 80 -5.08 7.62 6.60
CA THR A 80 -5.53 6.48 7.39
C THR A 80 -6.52 5.60 6.65
N SER A 81 -7.46 6.17 5.88
CA SER A 81 -8.38 5.37 5.07
C SER A 81 -7.64 4.62 3.95
N ALA A 82 -6.67 5.27 3.31
CA ALA A 82 -5.86 4.63 2.29
C ALA A 82 -5.03 3.49 2.87
N PHE A 83 -4.48 3.66 4.08
CA PHE A 83 -3.74 2.62 4.81
C PHE A 83 -4.62 1.41 5.11
N VAL A 84 -5.82 1.63 5.65
CA VAL A 84 -6.75 0.54 6.01
C VAL A 84 -7.17 -0.24 4.76
N ILE A 85 -7.49 0.45 3.67
CA ILE A 85 -7.85 -0.19 2.39
C ILE A 85 -6.66 -1.00 1.87
N ASP A 86 -5.46 -0.43 1.85
CA ASP A 86 -4.25 -1.09 1.37
C ASP A 86 -3.86 -2.32 2.22
N LEU A 87 -3.99 -2.24 3.55
CA LEU A 87 -3.81 -3.38 4.44
C LEU A 87 -4.85 -4.48 4.18
N SER A 88 -6.12 -4.12 3.97
CA SER A 88 -7.18 -5.09 3.68
C SER A 88 -6.93 -5.83 2.36
N ILE A 89 -6.48 -5.11 1.33
CA ILE A 89 -6.09 -5.69 0.05
C ILE A 89 -4.88 -6.62 0.24
N CYS A 90 -3.86 -6.19 1.00
CA CYS A 90 -2.72 -7.04 1.31
C CYS A 90 -3.12 -8.33 2.04
N ALA A 91 -4.04 -8.24 3.01
CA ALA A 91 -4.55 -9.41 3.72
C ALA A 91 -5.23 -10.40 2.77
N ILE A 92 -6.05 -9.90 1.83
CA ILE A 92 -6.70 -10.70 0.79
C ILE A 92 -5.66 -11.36 -0.13
N ILE A 93 -4.64 -10.64 -0.56
CA ILE A 93 -3.58 -11.19 -1.42
C ILE A 93 -2.86 -12.34 -0.70
N ILE A 94 -2.49 -12.15 0.57
CA ILE A 94 -1.78 -13.17 1.34
C ILE A 94 -2.63 -14.43 1.53
N THR A 95 -3.93 -14.29 1.84
CA THR A 95 -4.82 -15.44 2.01
C THR A 95 -4.99 -16.20 0.70
N VAL A 96 -5.19 -15.49 -0.41
CA VAL A 96 -5.27 -16.11 -1.75
C VAL A 96 -3.97 -16.79 -2.14
N SER A 97 -2.81 -16.16 -1.92
CA SER A 97 -1.50 -16.76 -2.22
C SER A 97 -1.25 -18.05 -1.42
N LYS A 98 -1.63 -18.08 -0.13
CA LYS A 98 -1.53 -19.31 0.67
C LYS A 98 -2.47 -20.40 0.17
N LEU A 99 -3.69 -20.06 -0.20
CA LEU A 99 -4.66 -21.00 -0.75
C LEU A 99 -4.15 -21.63 -2.07
N LEU A 100 -3.58 -20.81 -2.95
CA LEU A 100 -2.98 -21.26 -4.20
C LEU A 100 -1.77 -22.18 -3.98
N LEU A 101 -0.89 -21.84 -3.04
CA LEU A 101 0.24 -22.69 -2.67
C LEU A 101 -0.23 -24.06 -2.13
N TYR A 102 -1.26 -24.05 -1.27
CA TYR A 102 -1.85 -25.27 -0.73
C TYR A 102 -2.48 -26.14 -1.84
N ALA A 103 -3.26 -25.53 -2.74
CA ALA A 103 -3.85 -26.23 -3.87
C ALA A 103 -2.77 -26.80 -4.82
N ALA A 104 -1.71 -26.03 -5.11
CA ALA A 104 -0.61 -26.48 -5.96
C ALA A 104 0.17 -27.65 -5.35
N ALA A 105 0.33 -27.69 -4.03
CA ALA A 105 0.96 -28.82 -3.34
C ALA A 105 0.12 -30.10 -3.46
N HIS A 106 -1.21 -30.00 -3.41
CA HIS A 106 -2.12 -31.14 -3.54
C HIS A 106 -2.34 -31.64 -4.96
N ILE A 107 -2.05 -30.85 -6.00
CA ILE A 107 -2.14 -31.28 -7.41
C ILE A 107 -0.91 -32.12 -7.82
N LYS A 108 0.21 -32.00 -7.10
CA LYS A 108 1.47 -32.71 -7.40
C LYS A 108 1.66 -34.04 -6.66
N GLY A 109 0.82 -34.34 -5.67
CA GLY A 109 0.82 -35.62 -4.93
C GLY A 109 -0.26 -36.54 -5.45
#